data_AF-A0A0S8JXM0-F1
#
_entry.id   AF-A0A0S8JXM0-F1
#
_cell.length_a   1.000
_cell.length_b   1.000
_cell.length_c   1.000
_cell.angle_alpha   90.00
_cell.angle_beta   90.00
_cell.angle_gamma   90.00
#
_symmetry.space_group_name_H-M   'P 1'
#
loop_
_entity.id
_entity.type
_entity.pdbx_description
1 polymer ?
#
loop_
_entity_poly.entity_id
_entity_poly.type
_entity_poly.pdbx_seq_one_letter_code
_entity_poly.pdbx_strand_id
1 'polypeptide(L)'
;MVLFASAVTAKTKETGEIISVSLQKRIPSELDEGAFIIVNEIQEWKAGETAIIICDMWDKHWCKGATKRVTEMAPFMNDVISMAREKGVQIVHAPSDCMEYYKDHPARKPGKKYKFKSVEAKLGEGMLECEKGAEWPFKISGGGCDDKPQCETGSPWTKQIETIEILDGDAITDSGIEAGSLFMKKGIKNVILVGVHTNMCVIGRSFGLRNMVRLGMNVVLMRDMTDTMYDSASWPYVSHFTGNSLMHEYIEKYVCPTMVSSDFTAHKQFRFENDTRPVIAFVTAEGEYRANQRLPEFAHDLLLTRDVNCEFALGRPITEGEGRHNIENLQILRDADLAVFFVRRRALESEKLEMIRNYVTSGKPVIGVRTASHSFAARGNIPRVEQGIDPAMGRASSFLSVWPEFDEEILGGNYQGHYGQINGGCDISVVPGMEEHPLLKGVDPEGFISPGTLYKNKPLRSERAQVLLTGNIPGQPSEPVCWLNRNKYGMAIYTSLGHWDDWEIESFQNIMINSVDYLLEIKSK
;
A
#
# COMPACT_ATOMS: atom_id res chain seq x y z
N MET A 1 53.75 -20.78 27.25
CA MET A 1 52.54 -21.07 26.48
C MET A 1 51.49 -20.05 26.92
N VAL A 2 51.39 -18.95 26.16
CA VAL A 2 50.63 -17.75 26.53
C VAL A 2 49.19 -17.90 26.01
N LEU A 3 48.22 -17.84 26.92
CA LEU A 3 46.80 -17.78 26.61
C LEU A 3 46.47 -16.41 26.02
N PHE A 4 46.06 -16.36 24.76
CA PHE A 4 45.47 -15.17 24.15
C PHE A 4 43.98 -15.11 24.54
N ALA A 5 43.63 -14.14 25.38
CA ALA A 5 42.25 -13.73 25.59
C ALA A 5 41.82 -12.87 24.39
N SER A 6 40.83 -13.34 23.63
CA SER A 6 40.21 -12.59 22.54
C SER A 6 39.32 -11.50 23.13
N ALA A 7 39.80 -10.26 23.12
CA ALA A 7 38.99 -9.10 23.42
C ALA A 7 37.98 -8.88 22.27
N VAL A 8 36.69 -9.06 22.55
CA VAL A 8 35.62 -8.60 21.66
C VAL A 8 35.61 -7.08 21.72
N THR A 9 36.16 -6.44 20.69
CA THR A 9 36.04 -4.99 20.50
C THR A 9 34.60 -4.67 20.13
N ALA A 10 33.90 -3.93 20.99
CA ALA A 10 32.64 -3.29 20.67
C ALA A 10 32.84 -2.40 19.44
N LYS A 11 32.24 -2.78 18.30
CA LYS A 11 32.16 -1.89 17.13
C LYS A 11 31.40 -0.64 17.59
N THR A 12 32.07 0.51 17.55
CA THR A 12 31.41 1.81 17.58
C THR A 12 30.37 1.86 16.46
N LYS A 13 29.08 1.96 16.82
CA LYS A 13 27.96 2.16 15.88
C LYS A 13 28.28 3.37 15.00
N GLU A 14 28.47 3.13 13.70
CA GLU A 14 28.61 4.21 12.73
C GLU A 14 27.28 4.96 12.66
N THR A 15 27.27 6.23 13.05
CA THR A 15 26.11 7.13 13.00
C THR A 15 25.73 7.55 11.56
N GLY A 16 26.19 6.79 10.57
CA GLY A 16 26.09 7.10 9.14
C GLY A 16 25.30 6.07 8.33
N GLU A 17 24.74 5.03 8.96
CA GLU A 17 23.92 4.05 8.22
C GLU A 17 22.65 4.74 7.68
N ILE A 18 22.40 4.55 6.40
CA ILE A 18 21.24 5.05 5.68
C ILE A 18 20.20 3.93 5.58
N ILE A 19 18.95 4.28 5.88
CA ILE A 19 17.78 3.44 5.70
C ILE A 19 16.99 4.04 4.54
N SER A 20 16.73 3.23 3.52
CA SER A 20 15.81 3.60 2.45
C SER A 20 14.40 3.24 2.89
N VAL A 21 13.49 4.22 2.91
CA VAL A 21 12.09 4.01 3.28
C VAL A 21 11.18 4.35 2.09
N SER A 22 10.19 3.50 1.83
CA SER A 22 9.20 3.70 0.78
C SER A 22 7.91 4.26 1.37
N LEU A 23 7.67 5.55 1.12
CA LEU A 23 6.58 6.28 1.75
C LEU A 23 5.38 6.36 0.82
N GLN A 24 4.27 5.76 1.22
CA GLN A 24 2.99 5.87 0.54
C GLN A 24 2.16 7.01 1.14
N LYS A 25 1.60 7.87 0.30
CA LYS A 25 0.73 8.97 0.72
C LYS A 25 -0.44 9.12 -0.23
N ARG A 26 -1.54 9.69 0.28
CA ARG A 26 -2.65 10.19 -0.54
C ARG A 26 -2.66 11.70 -0.48
N ILE A 27 -2.55 12.35 -1.64
CA ILE A 27 -2.54 13.81 -1.75
C ILE A 27 -3.75 14.28 -2.57
N PRO A 28 -4.30 15.48 -2.30
CA PRO A 28 -5.39 16.02 -3.10
C PRO A 28 -5.03 16.01 -4.60
N SER A 29 -5.99 15.62 -5.44
CA SER A 29 -5.84 15.71 -6.89
C SER A 29 -5.83 17.18 -7.31
N GLU A 30 -4.95 17.53 -8.25
CA GLU A 30 -4.98 18.84 -8.90
C GLU A 30 -6.06 18.91 -10.01
N LEU A 31 -6.60 17.76 -10.42
CA LEU A 31 -7.49 17.64 -11.57
C LEU A 31 -8.97 17.60 -11.17
N ASP A 32 -9.30 16.96 -10.05
CA ASP A 32 -10.67 16.76 -9.59
C ASP A 32 -10.81 17.22 -8.12
N GLU A 33 -11.72 18.16 -7.87
CA GLU A 33 -11.96 18.69 -6.53
C GLU A 33 -12.48 17.60 -5.58
N GLY A 34 -11.88 17.50 -4.39
CA GLY A 34 -12.24 16.49 -3.39
C GLY A 34 -11.66 15.09 -3.63
N ALA A 35 -11.09 14.82 -4.81
CA ALA A 35 -10.42 13.56 -5.10
C ALA A 35 -9.00 13.53 -4.53
N PHE A 36 -8.46 12.31 -4.36
CA PHE A 36 -7.09 12.08 -3.90
C PHE A 36 -6.37 11.14 -4.86
N ILE A 37 -5.09 11.42 -5.10
CA ILE A 37 -4.19 10.51 -5.79
C ILE A 37 -3.28 9.80 -4.81
N ILE A 38 -2.96 8.54 -5.10
CA ILE A 38 -1.93 7.81 -4.37
C ILE A 38 -0.57 8.10 -4.99
N VAL A 39 0.43 8.34 -4.14
CA VAL A 39 1.81 8.59 -4.53
C VAL A 39 2.76 7.78 -3.67
N ASN A 40 3.93 7.49 -4.23
CA ASN A 40 5.04 6.89 -3.50
C ASN A 40 6.29 7.76 -3.63
N GLU A 41 7.02 7.88 -2.52
CA GLU A 41 8.28 8.59 -2.43
C GLU A 41 9.31 7.74 -1.68
N ILE A 42 10.46 7.48 -2.30
CA ILE A 42 11.60 6.89 -1.60
C ILE A 42 12.38 8.00 -0.91
N GLN A 43 12.65 7.82 0.38
CA GLN A 43 13.51 8.70 1.15
C GLN A 43 14.67 7.94 1.77
N GLU A 44 15.82 8.61 1.86
CA GLU A 44 17.00 8.10 2.54
C GLU A 44 17.13 8.76 3.91
N TRP A 45 17.00 7.97 4.97
CA TRP A 45 17.02 8.44 6.35
C TRP A 45 18.28 7.96 7.07
N LYS A 46 18.95 8.86 7.78
CA LYS A 46 20.03 8.45 8.70
C LYS A 46 19.43 7.73 9.89
N ALA A 47 19.89 6.51 10.15
CA ALA A 47 19.39 5.70 11.26
C ALA A 47 19.59 6.41 12.62
N GLY A 48 20.73 7.05 12.83
CA GLY A 48 21.01 7.83 14.05
C GLY A 48 20.17 9.10 14.22
N GLU A 49 19.47 9.57 13.17
CA GLU A 49 18.50 10.68 13.23
C GLU A 49 17.04 10.17 13.21
N THR A 50 16.82 8.87 13.41
CA THR A 50 15.51 8.21 13.32
C THR A 50 15.14 7.55 14.64
N ALA A 51 13.86 7.61 15.01
CA ALA A 51 13.31 6.89 16.15
C ALA A 51 12.09 6.04 15.77
N ILE A 52 11.90 4.91 16.46
CA ILE A 52 10.65 4.15 16.45
C ILE A 52 9.98 4.31 17.81
N ILE A 53 8.70 4.72 17.81
CA ILE A 53 7.85 4.72 19.00
C ILE A 53 6.95 3.49 18.96
N ILE A 54 7.03 2.67 20.01
CA ILE A 54 6.17 1.50 20.22
C ILE A 54 5.01 1.92 21.11
N CYS A 55 3.84 2.09 20.51
CA CYS A 55 2.64 2.57 21.18
C CYS A 55 1.85 1.40 21.79
N ASP A 56 1.70 1.40 23.11
CA ASP A 56 0.65 0.65 23.82
C ASP A 56 0.57 -0.86 23.51
N MET A 57 1.71 -1.50 23.21
CA MET A 57 1.81 -2.97 23.07
C MET A 57 1.71 -3.66 24.44
N TRP A 58 0.55 -3.57 25.08
CA TRP A 58 0.32 -4.02 26.45
C TRP A 58 0.34 -5.54 26.62
N ASP A 59 0.63 -6.01 27.83
CA ASP A 59 0.59 -7.42 28.21
C ASP A 59 -0.83 -8.01 28.18
N LYS A 60 -1.85 -7.17 28.35
CA LYS A 60 -3.25 -7.57 28.32
C LYS A 60 -4.16 -6.41 27.93
N HIS A 61 -5.27 -6.71 27.28
CA HIS A 61 -6.34 -5.75 27.04
C HIS A 61 -7.68 -6.31 27.55
N TRP A 62 -8.67 -5.45 27.80
CA TRP A 62 -10.00 -5.90 28.23
C TRP A 62 -10.74 -6.63 27.10
N CYS A 63 -10.47 -6.26 25.84
CA CYS A 63 -10.85 -7.04 24.66
C CYS A 63 -9.90 -8.23 24.46
N LYS A 64 -10.46 -9.44 24.39
CA LYS A 64 -9.69 -10.67 24.22
C LYS A 64 -9.12 -10.75 22.80
N GLY A 65 -9.89 -10.34 21.79
CA GLY A 65 -9.44 -10.22 20.41
C GLY A 65 -8.20 -9.33 20.29
N ALA A 66 -8.25 -8.12 20.87
CA ALA A 66 -7.10 -7.20 20.90
C ALA A 66 -5.88 -7.81 21.60
N THR A 67 -6.07 -8.50 22.73
CA THR A 67 -4.97 -9.19 23.44
C THR A 67 -4.32 -10.27 22.56
N LYS A 68 -5.11 -11.05 21.81
CA LYS A 68 -4.60 -12.07 20.89
C LYS A 68 -3.82 -11.43 19.74
N ARG A 69 -4.36 -10.39 19.11
CA ARG A 69 -3.69 -9.68 18.00
C ARG A 69 -2.38 -9.03 18.45
N VAL A 70 -2.32 -8.43 19.64
CA VAL A 70 -1.04 -7.96 20.24
C VAL A 70 -0.05 -9.11 20.39
N THR A 71 -0.48 -10.25 20.94
CA THR A 71 0.39 -11.42 21.15
C THR A 71 0.93 -11.97 19.83
N GLU A 72 0.11 -11.98 18.79
CA GLU A 72 0.46 -12.47 17.45
C GLU A 72 1.45 -11.55 16.72
N MET A 73 1.24 -10.23 16.82
CA MET A 73 2.09 -9.22 16.16
C MET A 73 3.42 -9.00 16.88
N ALA A 74 3.47 -9.19 18.20
CA ALA A 74 4.62 -8.82 19.03
C ALA A 74 5.96 -9.47 18.61
N PRO A 75 6.05 -10.77 18.24
CA PRO A 75 7.31 -11.36 17.76
C PRO A 75 7.84 -10.68 16.49
N PHE A 76 6.98 -10.45 15.50
CA PHE A 76 7.37 -9.79 14.25
C PHE A 76 7.79 -8.34 14.48
N MET A 77 7.08 -7.63 15.38
CA MET A 77 7.49 -6.30 15.81
C MET A 77 8.86 -6.34 16.50
N ASN A 78 9.12 -7.32 17.38
CA ASN A 78 10.41 -7.44 18.04
C ASN A 78 11.56 -7.64 17.04
N ASP A 79 11.33 -8.37 15.94
CA ASP A 79 12.32 -8.54 14.86
C ASP A 79 12.62 -7.20 14.16
N VAL A 80 11.57 -6.45 13.80
CA VAL A 80 11.71 -5.09 13.22
C VAL A 80 12.50 -4.19 14.17
N ILE A 81 12.12 -4.17 15.45
CA ILE A 81 12.76 -3.33 16.47
C ILE A 81 14.22 -3.73 16.67
N SER A 82 14.52 -5.03 16.67
CA SER A 82 15.90 -5.54 16.79
C SER A 82 16.76 -5.10 15.61
N MET A 83 16.28 -5.26 14.37
CA MET A 83 16.99 -4.80 13.18
C MET A 83 17.15 -3.28 13.14
N ALA A 84 16.11 -2.51 13.47
CA ALA A 84 16.20 -1.06 13.54
C ALA A 84 17.22 -0.61 14.60
N ARG A 85 17.23 -1.29 15.76
CA ARG A 85 18.18 -1.03 16.84
C ARG A 85 19.61 -1.32 16.38
N GLU A 86 19.87 -2.41 15.66
CA GLU A 86 21.19 -2.72 15.09
C GLU A 86 21.71 -1.59 14.19
N LYS A 87 20.83 -1.03 13.35
CA LYS A 87 21.13 0.10 12.46
C LYS A 87 21.37 1.43 13.18
N GLY A 88 21.05 1.51 14.47
CA GLY A 88 21.25 2.71 15.28
C GLY A 88 20.02 3.59 15.46
N VAL A 89 18.83 3.11 15.09
CA VAL A 89 17.55 3.78 15.34
C VAL A 89 17.28 3.85 16.85
N GLN A 90 16.76 4.98 17.32
CA GLN A 90 16.33 5.13 18.71
C GLN A 90 15.00 4.41 18.95
N ILE A 91 14.98 3.44 19.85
CA ILE A 91 13.73 2.78 20.25
C ILE A 91 13.13 3.49 21.48
N VAL A 92 11.84 3.80 21.42
CA VAL A 92 11.06 4.39 22.51
C VAL A 92 9.84 3.53 22.79
N HIS A 93 9.81 2.90 23.96
CA HIS A 93 8.66 2.19 24.46
C HIS A 93 7.70 3.16 25.13
N ALA A 94 6.46 3.21 24.65
CA ALA A 94 5.40 4.06 25.19
C ALA A 94 4.20 3.22 25.67
N PRO A 95 4.36 2.45 26.76
CA PRO A 95 3.25 1.71 27.37
C PRO A 95 2.45 2.66 28.27
N SER A 96 1.56 3.43 27.65
CA SER A 96 0.76 4.40 28.40
C SER A 96 -0.11 3.72 29.46
N ASP A 97 -0.37 4.45 30.54
CA ASP A 97 -1.08 3.98 31.72
C ASP A 97 -0.37 2.84 32.51
N CYS A 98 0.85 2.44 32.11
CA CYS A 98 1.67 1.42 32.78
C CYS A 98 2.94 1.97 33.44
N MET A 99 3.13 3.29 33.49
CA MET A 99 4.43 3.89 33.84
C MET A 99 4.90 3.64 35.26
N GLU A 100 4.00 3.31 36.19
CA GLU A 100 4.34 2.95 37.56
C GLU A 100 5.20 1.68 37.62
N TYR A 101 4.92 0.69 36.76
CA TYR A 101 5.72 -0.53 36.65
C TYR A 101 7.18 -0.23 36.25
N TYR A 102 7.38 0.81 35.44
CA TYR A 102 8.69 1.19 34.89
C TYR A 102 9.39 2.32 35.65
N LYS A 103 8.87 2.76 36.80
CA LYS A 103 9.36 3.97 37.48
C LYS A 103 10.86 3.95 37.80
N ASP A 104 11.38 2.75 38.13
CA ASP A 104 12.77 2.47 38.51
C ASP A 104 13.57 1.77 37.38
N HIS A 105 12.93 1.49 36.23
CA HIS A 105 13.59 0.84 35.12
C HIS A 105 14.71 1.75 34.52
N PRO A 106 15.91 1.24 34.21
CA PRO A 106 17.01 2.07 33.69
C PRO A 106 16.63 2.90 32.45
N ALA A 107 15.88 2.30 31.52
CA ALA A 107 15.39 2.96 30.31
C ALA A 107 14.37 4.11 30.57
N ARG A 108 13.86 4.28 31.80
CA ARG A 108 13.07 5.45 32.18
C ARG A 108 13.93 6.71 32.33
N LYS A 109 15.22 6.56 32.66
CA LYS A 109 16.13 7.70 32.90
C LYS A 109 16.28 8.59 31.66
N PRO A 110 16.53 8.07 30.43
CA PRO A 110 16.58 8.90 29.23
C PRO A 110 15.30 9.71 28.97
N GLY A 111 14.12 9.10 29.16
CA GLY A 111 12.83 9.77 28.95
C GLY A 111 12.59 10.92 29.93
N LYS A 112 12.85 10.72 31.23
CA LYS A 112 12.67 11.77 32.25
C LYS A 112 13.70 12.90 32.17
N LYS A 113 14.84 12.68 31.51
CA LYS A 113 16.00 13.59 31.55
C LYS A 113 15.72 14.96 30.91
N TYR A 114 14.81 15.03 29.94
CA TYR A 114 14.56 16.24 29.16
C TYR A 114 13.08 16.60 29.17
N LYS A 115 12.77 17.86 29.49
CA LYS A 115 11.43 18.45 29.42
C LYS A 115 11.55 19.90 28.94
N PHE A 116 11.55 20.09 27.63
CA PHE A 116 11.70 21.40 27.03
C PHE A 116 10.34 22.07 26.85
N LYS A 117 10.22 23.31 27.38
CA LYS A 117 9.02 24.14 27.20
C LYS A 117 8.66 24.39 25.73
N SER A 118 9.66 24.43 24.85
CA SER A 118 9.47 24.57 23.41
C SER A 118 8.78 23.37 22.76
N VAL A 119 8.95 22.17 23.31
CA VAL A 119 8.24 20.96 22.89
C VAL A 119 6.82 21.01 23.43
N GLU A 120 6.66 21.25 24.73
CA GLU A 120 5.36 21.36 25.40
C GLU A 120 4.43 22.37 24.70
N ALA A 121 4.94 23.55 24.34
CA ALA A 121 4.16 24.59 23.68
C ALA A 121 3.63 24.22 22.28
N LYS A 122 4.15 23.17 21.64
CA LYS A 122 3.72 22.69 20.32
C LYS A 122 2.75 21.52 20.40
N LEU A 123 2.73 20.79 21.51
CA LEU A 123 1.80 19.67 21.68
C LEU A 123 0.38 20.20 21.83
N GLY A 124 -0.57 19.40 21.38
CA GLY A 124 -1.97 19.75 21.44
C GLY A 124 -2.88 18.54 21.54
N GLU A 125 -4.12 18.82 21.89
CA GLU A 125 -5.21 17.84 21.91
C GLU A 125 -6.01 17.93 20.60
N GLY A 126 -6.71 16.84 20.27
CA GLY A 126 -7.59 16.81 19.09
C GLY A 126 -6.87 16.64 17.75
N MET A 127 -7.63 16.91 16.68
CA MET A 127 -7.23 16.74 15.28
C MET A 127 -6.22 17.81 14.81
N LEU A 128 -5.46 17.50 13.77
CA LEU A 128 -4.65 18.45 13.02
C LEU A 128 -5.56 19.34 12.14
N GLU A 129 -5.04 20.49 11.70
CA GLU A 129 -5.80 21.36 10.79
C GLU A 129 -6.07 20.66 9.44
N CYS A 130 -5.16 19.83 8.96
CA CYS A 130 -5.34 19.04 7.73
C CYS A 130 -6.37 17.91 7.86
N GLU A 131 -6.82 17.60 9.08
CA GLU A 131 -7.91 16.64 9.33
C GLU A 131 -9.27 17.35 9.44
N LYS A 132 -9.32 18.69 9.36
CA LYS A 132 -10.56 19.45 9.51
C LYS A 132 -11.50 19.17 8.35
N GLY A 133 -12.72 18.75 8.69
CA GLY A 133 -13.73 18.34 7.72
C GLY A 133 -13.53 16.92 7.18
N ALA A 134 -12.49 16.21 7.61
CA ALA A 134 -12.32 14.80 7.26
C ALA A 134 -13.38 13.94 7.99
N GLU A 135 -13.97 13.01 7.26
CA GLU A 135 -14.85 12.01 7.84
C GLU A 135 -14.04 10.89 8.49
N TRP A 136 -14.46 10.46 9.68
CA TRP A 136 -13.81 9.35 10.36
C TRP A 136 -14.18 8.03 9.66
N PRO A 137 -13.21 7.11 9.42
CA PRO A 137 -13.39 6.01 8.47
C PRO A 137 -14.43 4.96 8.89
N PHE A 138 -14.79 4.89 10.18
CA PHE A 138 -15.77 3.94 10.71
C PHE A 138 -16.36 4.39 12.03
N LYS A 139 -17.49 3.82 12.43
CA LYS A 139 -18.11 4.12 13.73
C LYS A 139 -17.38 3.37 14.84
N ILE A 140 -17.01 4.09 15.91
CA ILE A 140 -16.45 3.49 17.12
C ILE A 140 -17.59 3.14 18.09
N SER A 141 -18.11 1.91 18.02
CA SER A 141 -19.10 1.40 18.99
C SER A 141 -18.47 0.42 19.97
N GLY A 142 -18.95 0.37 21.22
CA GLY A 142 -18.53 -0.63 22.20
C GLY A 142 -17.02 -0.64 22.51
N GLY A 143 -16.33 0.48 22.28
CA GLY A 143 -14.86 0.57 22.39
C GLY A 143 -14.09 -0.13 21.27
N GLY A 144 -14.76 -0.59 20.21
CA GLY A 144 -14.18 -1.31 19.07
C GLY A 144 -13.89 -2.78 19.30
N CYS A 145 -14.45 -3.38 20.36
CA CYS A 145 -14.34 -4.81 20.64
C CYS A 145 -15.36 -5.60 19.82
N ASP A 146 -14.87 -6.58 19.06
CA ASP A 146 -15.63 -7.46 18.17
C ASP A 146 -15.95 -8.83 18.79
N ASP A 147 -15.47 -9.11 20.01
CA ASP A 147 -15.73 -10.37 20.72
C ASP A 147 -17.22 -10.55 21.05
N LYS A 148 -17.71 -11.80 20.92
CA LYS A 148 -19.06 -12.20 21.34
C LYS A 148 -19.01 -13.37 22.34
N PRO A 149 -19.68 -13.27 23.50
CA PRO A 149 -20.32 -12.07 24.06
C PRO A 149 -19.32 -10.93 24.32
N GLN A 150 -19.82 -9.69 24.35
CA GLN A 150 -18.97 -8.51 24.53
C GLN A 150 -18.17 -8.62 25.83
N CYS A 151 -16.87 -8.32 25.75
CA CYS A 151 -15.99 -8.33 26.92
C CYS A 151 -16.34 -7.22 27.91
N GLU A 152 -16.16 -7.48 29.21
CA GLU A 152 -16.23 -6.46 30.25
C GLU A 152 -15.13 -5.41 30.03
N THR A 153 -15.49 -4.13 30.13
CA THR A 153 -14.55 -3.02 29.94
C THR A 153 -13.70 -2.79 31.19
N GLY A 154 -12.47 -2.31 31.00
CA GLY A 154 -11.57 -1.99 32.10
C GLY A 154 -10.15 -1.68 31.62
N SER A 155 -9.19 -1.60 32.54
CA SER A 155 -7.77 -1.36 32.24
C SER A 155 -6.90 -2.47 32.84
N PRO A 156 -6.95 -3.70 32.29
CA PRO A 156 -6.26 -4.85 32.87
C PRO A 156 -4.77 -4.92 32.56
N TRP A 157 -4.26 -4.05 31.67
CA TRP A 157 -2.84 -3.95 31.37
C TRP A 157 -2.05 -3.48 32.58
N THR A 158 -0.85 -4.01 32.75
CA THR A 158 0.07 -3.59 33.81
C THR A 158 1.43 -3.12 33.27
N LYS A 159 1.78 -3.56 32.06
CA LYS A 159 3.07 -3.31 31.41
C LYS A 159 2.98 -3.54 29.90
N GLN A 160 4.07 -3.30 29.18
CA GLN A 160 4.25 -3.78 27.81
C GLN A 160 4.38 -5.31 27.81
N ILE A 161 3.92 -5.98 26.75
CA ILE A 161 4.16 -7.40 26.52
C ILE A 161 5.65 -7.72 26.55
N GLU A 162 6.03 -8.81 27.23
CA GLU A 162 7.43 -9.19 27.44
C GLU A 162 8.16 -9.62 26.17
N THR A 163 7.41 -10.04 25.15
CA THR A 163 7.95 -10.46 23.84
C THR A 163 8.72 -9.34 23.13
N ILE A 164 8.35 -8.08 23.37
CA ILE A 164 9.08 -6.94 22.82
C ILE A 164 10.14 -6.52 23.84
N GLU A 165 11.39 -6.83 23.52
CA GLU A 165 12.52 -6.64 24.43
C GLU A 165 12.86 -5.15 24.60
N ILE A 166 13.11 -4.77 25.85
CA ILE A 166 13.62 -3.45 26.23
C ILE A 166 15.11 -3.60 26.56
N LEU A 167 15.98 -3.03 25.74
CA LEU A 167 17.43 -3.19 25.87
C LEU A 167 18.13 -1.90 26.30
N ASP A 168 19.41 -2.02 26.65
CA ASP A 168 20.25 -0.87 26.99
C ASP A 168 20.35 0.11 25.82
N GLY A 169 20.03 1.38 26.10
CA GLY A 169 19.98 2.46 25.10
C GLY A 169 18.57 2.84 24.65
N ASP A 170 17.59 1.99 24.91
CA ASP A 170 16.18 2.29 24.68
C ASP A 170 15.67 3.33 25.70
N ALA A 171 14.54 3.95 25.39
CA ALA A 171 13.84 4.86 26.30
C ALA A 171 12.43 4.36 26.61
N ILE A 172 11.95 4.61 27.83
CA ILE A 172 10.56 4.36 28.22
C ILE A 172 9.91 5.69 28.60
N THR A 173 8.82 6.04 27.93
CA THR A 173 7.98 7.20 28.23
C THR A 173 6.65 7.13 27.49
N ASP A 174 5.56 7.50 28.16
CA ASP A 174 4.23 7.75 27.58
C ASP A 174 3.89 9.25 27.50
N SER A 175 4.89 10.11 27.68
CA SER A 175 4.76 11.56 27.58
C SER A 175 5.39 12.07 26.30
N GLY A 176 4.59 12.73 25.46
CA GLY A 176 5.04 13.43 24.26
C GLY A 176 6.06 14.53 24.54
N ILE A 177 5.98 15.19 25.70
CA ILE A 177 6.96 16.22 26.10
C ILE A 177 8.32 15.57 26.29
N GLU A 178 8.36 14.45 27.01
CA GLU A 178 9.59 13.70 27.28
C GLU A 178 10.17 13.10 26.00
N ALA A 179 9.34 12.43 25.18
CA ALA A 179 9.76 11.85 23.90
C ALA A 179 10.28 12.93 22.94
N GLY A 180 9.51 14.00 22.71
CA GLY A 180 9.92 15.10 21.83
C GLY A 180 11.16 15.84 22.33
N SER A 181 11.33 15.99 23.65
CA SER A 181 12.53 16.60 24.23
C SER A 181 13.76 15.71 24.09
N LEU A 182 13.61 14.40 24.24
CA LEU A 182 14.65 13.42 23.95
C LEU A 182 15.07 13.49 22.48
N PHE A 183 14.10 13.53 21.55
CA PHE A 183 14.34 13.64 20.12
C PHE A 183 15.10 14.90 19.75
N MET A 184 14.63 16.05 20.24
CA MET A 184 15.32 17.33 20.05
C MET A 184 16.76 17.27 20.56
N LYS A 185 17.00 16.65 21.73
CA LYS A 185 18.35 16.55 22.29
C LYS A 185 19.26 15.60 21.50
N LYS A 186 18.71 14.51 20.96
CA LYS A 186 19.44 13.52 20.17
C LYS A 186 19.59 13.88 18.69
N GLY A 187 18.96 14.97 18.24
CA GLY A 187 18.96 15.36 16.83
C GLY A 187 18.12 14.44 15.95
N ILE A 188 17.14 13.74 16.55
CA ILE A 188 16.17 12.92 15.80
C ILE A 188 15.30 13.86 14.97
N LYS A 189 15.09 13.48 13.71
CA LYS A 189 14.25 14.18 12.73
C LYS A 189 13.11 13.31 12.23
N ASN A 190 13.34 12.00 12.16
CA ASN A 190 12.39 11.05 11.61
C ASN A 190 11.78 10.20 12.72
N VAL A 191 10.48 9.97 12.67
CA VAL A 191 9.74 9.19 13.65
C VAL A 191 8.83 8.20 12.95
N ILE A 192 9.01 6.93 13.28
CA ILE A 192 8.16 5.83 12.84
C ILE A 192 7.29 5.42 14.02
N LEU A 193 5.98 5.36 13.83
CA LEU A 193 5.08 4.80 14.84
C LEU A 193 4.66 3.38 14.47
N VAL A 194 4.69 2.52 15.48
CA VAL A 194 4.14 1.15 15.49
C VAL A 194 3.29 0.97 16.74
N GLY A 195 2.47 -0.07 16.79
CA GLY A 195 1.67 -0.41 17.97
C GLY A 195 0.18 -0.42 17.71
N VAL A 196 -0.60 -0.49 18.79
CA VAL A 196 -2.04 -0.82 18.68
C VAL A 196 -2.97 0.33 19.01
N HIS A 197 -4.22 0.10 18.59
CA HIS A 197 -5.32 1.04 18.58
C HIS A 197 -5.01 2.23 17.69
N THR A 198 -4.74 1.96 16.41
CA THR A 198 -4.32 2.95 15.40
C THR A 198 -5.24 4.18 15.36
N ASN A 199 -6.54 3.94 15.50
CA ASN A 199 -7.61 4.94 15.53
C ASN A 199 -7.76 5.70 16.87
N MET A 200 -6.99 5.36 17.89
CA MET A 200 -7.07 5.98 19.22
C MET A 200 -5.68 6.37 19.73
N CYS A 201 -4.87 5.37 20.12
CA CYS A 201 -3.63 5.59 20.82
C CYS A 201 -2.52 6.07 19.89
N VAL A 202 -2.24 5.31 18.82
CA VAL A 202 -1.17 5.62 17.86
C VAL A 202 -1.37 7.00 17.24
N ILE A 203 -2.60 7.34 16.83
CA ILE A 203 -2.89 8.64 16.25
C ILE A 203 -2.98 9.77 17.30
N GLY A 204 -3.51 9.49 18.50
CA GLY A 204 -4.04 10.50 19.40
C GLY A 204 -3.27 10.77 20.69
N ARG A 205 -2.42 9.85 21.17
CA ARG A 205 -1.64 10.07 22.40
C ARG A 205 -0.73 11.30 22.27
N SER A 206 -0.23 11.82 23.40
CA SER A 206 0.69 12.97 23.40
C SER A 206 1.99 12.70 22.62
N PHE A 207 2.41 11.44 22.52
CA PHE A 207 3.52 10.95 21.69
C PHE A 207 3.08 10.39 20.32
N GLY A 208 1.79 10.44 20.02
CA GLY A 208 1.16 9.88 18.83
C GLY A 208 1.44 10.67 17.55
N LEU A 209 0.96 10.16 16.41
CA LEU A 209 1.22 10.70 15.07
C LEU A 209 0.96 12.21 14.98
N ARG A 210 -0.23 12.65 15.42
CA ARG A 210 -0.63 14.07 15.34
C ARG A 210 0.35 14.98 16.05
N ASN A 211 0.79 14.59 17.24
CA ASN A 211 1.70 15.40 18.02
C ASN A 211 3.13 15.39 17.46
N MET A 212 3.60 14.25 16.92
CA MET A 212 4.89 14.23 16.23
C MET A 212 4.87 15.13 14.97
N VAL A 213 3.74 15.20 14.27
CA VAL A 213 3.54 16.14 13.15
C VAL A 213 3.58 17.59 13.65
N ARG A 214 2.90 17.93 14.76
CA ARG A 214 2.95 19.28 15.37
C ARG A 214 4.36 19.70 15.78
N LEU A 215 5.21 18.74 16.18
CA LEU A 215 6.60 19.00 16.50
C LEU A 215 7.46 19.34 15.26
N GLY A 216 6.97 19.05 14.05
CA GLY A 216 7.67 19.26 12.79
C GLY A 216 8.61 18.11 12.42
N MET A 217 8.34 16.91 12.93
CA MET A 217 9.12 15.70 12.61
C MET A 217 8.70 15.14 11.24
N ASN A 218 9.58 14.38 10.59
CA ASN A 218 9.21 13.51 9.48
C ASN A 218 8.54 12.25 10.06
N VAL A 219 7.21 12.24 10.11
CA VAL A 219 6.43 11.18 10.76
C VAL A 219 5.94 10.18 9.73
N VAL A 220 6.03 8.90 10.03
CA VAL A 220 5.41 7.83 9.24
C VAL A 220 4.77 6.77 10.13
N LEU A 221 3.70 6.16 9.64
CA LEU A 221 3.11 4.97 10.24
C LEU A 221 3.66 3.72 9.54
N MET A 222 4.22 2.76 10.28
CA MET A 222 4.54 1.45 9.70
C MET A 222 3.29 0.57 9.78
N ARG A 223 2.50 0.56 8.70
CA ARG A 223 1.08 0.16 8.72
C ARG A 223 0.84 -1.31 9.02
N ASP A 224 1.74 -2.20 8.62
CA ASP A 224 1.69 -3.64 8.90
C ASP A 224 2.14 -4.00 10.32
N MET A 225 2.64 -3.04 11.10
CA MET A 225 2.95 -3.18 12.53
C MET A 225 1.91 -2.46 13.41
N THR A 226 0.65 -2.47 12.97
CA THR A 226 -0.44 -1.79 13.67
C THR A 226 -1.77 -2.54 13.67
N ASP A 227 -2.63 -2.21 14.65
CA ASP A 227 -3.98 -2.76 14.77
C ASP A 227 -4.96 -1.68 15.23
N THR A 228 -6.17 -1.64 14.69
CA THR A 228 -7.23 -0.72 15.14
C THR A 228 -8.13 -1.36 16.20
N MET A 229 -8.91 -0.54 16.90
CA MET A 229 -10.10 -1.00 17.60
C MET A 229 -11.32 -0.70 16.74
N TYR A 230 -11.90 -1.74 16.15
CA TYR A 230 -13.07 -1.67 15.30
C TYR A 230 -13.96 -2.91 15.49
N ASP A 231 -15.24 -2.66 15.74
CA ASP A 231 -16.29 -3.67 15.82
C ASP A 231 -16.91 -3.86 14.43
N SER A 232 -16.74 -5.05 13.82
CA SER A 232 -17.28 -5.37 12.50
C SER A 232 -18.81 -5.33 12.41
N ALA A 233 -19.52 -5.34 13.55
CA ALA A 233 -20.97 -5.15 13.59
C ALA A 233 -21.39 -3.66 13.51
N SER A 234 -20.43 -2.74 13.47
CA SER A 234 -20.66 -1.30 13.33
C SER A 234 -20.36 -0.82 11.92
N TRP A 235 -20.99 0.27 11.49
CA TRP A 235 -20.72 0.90 10.19
C TRP A 235 -19.20 1.09 9.96
N PRO A 236 -18.66 0.72 8.78
CA PRO A 236 -19.36 0.36 7.54
C PRO A 236 -19.75 -1.13 7.38
N TYR A 237 -19.77 -1.92 8.45
CA TYR A 237 -20.14 -3.36 8.44
C TYR A 237 -19.18 -4.22 7.63
N VAL A 238 -17.89 -3.92 7.77
CA VAL A 238 -16.78 -4.65 7.13
C VAL A 238 -16.02 -5.47 8.17
N SER A 239 -15.13 -6.35 7.72
CA SER A 239 -14.27 -7.09 8.63
C SER A 239 -13.36 -6.16 9.45
N HIS A 240 -12.90 -6.65 10.60
CA HIS A 240 -11.95 -5.94 11.44
C HIS A 240 -10.72 -5.46 10.64
N PHE A 241 -10.17 -6.33 9.78
CA PHE A 241 -8.98 -6.05 8.99
C PHE A 241 -9.23 -5.03 7.88
N THR A 242 -10.44 -4.97 7.32
CA THR A 242 -10.83 -3.85 6.44
C THR A 242 -10.88 -2.53 7.22
N GLY A 243 -11.27 -2.56 8.51
CA GLY A 243 -11.13 -1.41 9.42
C GLY A 243 -9.67 -0.92 9.53
N ASN A 244 -8.69 -1.83 9.60
CA ASN A 244 -7.27 -1.48 9.58
C ASN A 244 -6.91 -0.73 8.27
N SER A 245 -7.28 -1.30 7.11
CA SER A 245 -7.04 -0.68 5.79
C SER A 245 -7.68 0.73 5.70
N LEU A 246 -8.92 0.91 6.15
CA LEU A 246 -9.62 2.20 6.12
C LEU A 246 -8.95 3.25 7.02
N MET A 247 -8.43 2.83 8.19
CA MET A 247 -7.67 3.73 9.06
C MET A 247 -6.33 4.14 8.44
N HIS A 248 -5.66 3.21 7.74
CA HIS A 248 -4.44 3.53 7.00
C HIS A 248 -4.73 4.55 5.90
N GLU A 249 -5.81 4.41 5.13
CA GLU A 249 -6.20 5.39 4.11
C GLU A 249 -6.48 6.78 4.72
N TYR A 250 -7.15 6.85 5.87
CA TYR A 250 -7.39 8.11 6.57
C TYR A 250 -6.06 8.77 6.97
N ILE A 251 -5.12 8.01 7.54
CA ILE A 251 -3.81 8.52 7.95
C ILE A 251 -3.02 9.03 6.75
N GLU A 252 -3.00 8.28 5.65
CA GLU A 252 -2.33 8.67 4.40
C GLU A 252 -2.86 9.96 3.78
N LYS A 253 -4.18 10.20 3.90
CA LYS A 253 -4.84 11.41 3.39
C LYS A 253 -4.55 12.63 4.25
N TYR A 254 -4.66 12.49 5.58
CA TYR A 254 -4.82 13.64 6.46
C TYR A 254 -3.73 13.81 7.51
N VAL A 255 -2.91 12.80 7.80
CA VAL A 255 -1.97 12.85 8.94
C VAL A 255 -0.54 12.77 8.48
N CYS A 256 -0.14 11.65 7.88
CA CYS A 256 1.24 11.41 7.46
C CYS A 256 1.34 10.23 6.47
N PRO A 257 2.47 10.08 5.75
CA PRO A 257 2.71 8.89 4.93
C PRO A 257 2.76 7.60 5.75
N THR A 258 2.53 6.47 5.07
CA THR A 258 2.73 5.13 5.62
C THR A 258 3.93 4.44 4.97
N MET A 259 4.47 3.44 5.67
CA MET A 259 5.49 2.52 5.18
C MET A 259 5.17 1.10 5.66
N VAL A 260 5.97 0.10 5.26
CA VAL A 260 5.82 -1.29 5.71
C VAL A 260 7.11 -1.84 6.32
N SER A 261 7.00 -2.87 7.15
CA SER A 261 8.13 -3.46 7.86
C SER A 261 9.19 -4.07 6.94
N SER A 262 8.81 -4.47 5.71
CA SER A 262 9.72 -4.96 4.68
C SER A 262 10.85 -3.99 4.35
N ASP A 263 10.65 -2.68 4.54
CA ASP A 263 11.69 -1.65 4.32
C ASP A 263 12.87 -1.82 5.30
N PHE A 264 12.63 -2.43 6.47
CA PHE A 264 13.67 -2.74 7.45
C PHE A 264 14.16 -4.18 7.35
N THR A 265 13.23 -5.12 7.16
CA THR A 265 13.51 -6.54 7.35
C THR A 265 13.86 -7.26 6.06
N ALA A 266 13.49 -6.71 4.90
CA ALA A 266 13.42 -7.42 3.62
C ALA A 266 12.58 -8.71 3.65
N HIS A 267 11.85 -8.96 4.74
CA HIS A 267 10.92 -10.06 4.91
C HIS A 267 9.55 -9.66 4.39
N LYS A 268 8.67 -10.66 4.27
CA LYS A 268 7.26 -10.44 3.93
C LYS A 268 6.60 -9.55 4.99
N GLN A 269 5.71 -8.67 4.54
CA GLN A 269 4.89 -7.83 5.43
C GLN A 269 4.12 -8.71 6.42
N PHE A 270 3.99 -8.25 7.66
CA PHE A 270 3.19 -8.97 8.63
C PHE A 270 1.71 -8.92 8.23
N ARG A 271 1.04 -10.04 8.48
CA ARG A 271 -0.38 -10.18 8.27
C ARG A 271 -0.93 -11.11 9.34
N PHE A 272 -2.04 -10.70 9.95
CA PHE A 272 -2.72 -11.52 10.93
C PHE A 272 -3.19 -12.84 10.30
N GLU A 273 -3.06 -13.94 11.02
CA GLU A 273 -3.48 -15.29 10.63
C GLU A 273 -4.97 -15.32 10.26
N ASN A 274 -5.78 -14.57 11.00
CA ASN A 274 -7.22 -14.47 10.77
C ASN A 274 -7.60 -13.49 9.65
N ASP A 275 -6.65 -12.72 9.09
CA ASP A 275 -6.92 -11.92 7.90
C ASP A 275 -6.83 -12.81 6.65
N THR A 276 -7.95 -13.45 6.30
CA THR A 276 -8.05 -14.37 5.16
C THR A 276 -8.52 -13.69 3.87
N ARG A 277 -8.64 -12.36 3.85
CA ARG A 277 -9.11 -11.60 2.69
C ARG A 277 -8.18 -11.81 1.47
N PRO A 278 -8.68 -12.06 0.26
CA PRO A 278 -7.81 -12.12 -0.93
C PRO A 278 -7.01 -10.83 -1.11
N VAL A 279 -5.74 -10.94 -1.52
CA VAL A 279 -4.88 -9.78 -1.78
C VAL A 279 -4.97 -9.37 -3.25
N ILE A 280 -5.32 -8.12 -3.51
CA ILE A 280 -5.28 -7.52 -4.84
C ILE A 280 -4.08 -6.57 -4.90
N ALA A 281 -3.14 -6.86 -5.79
CA ALA A 281 -2.02 -5.98 -6.09
C ALA A 281 -2.36 -5.06 -7.27
N PHE A 282 -2.53 -3.76 -7.00
CA PHE A 282 -2.66 -2.74 -8.03
C PHE A 282 -1.28 -2.26 -8.45
N VAL A 283 -0.85 -2.64 -9.66
CA VAL A 283 0.41 -2.20 -10.25
C VAL A 283 0.10 -1.03 -11.18
N THR A 284 0.40 0.18 -10.73
CA THR A 284 0.11 1.43 -11.46
C THR A 284 1.37 2.23 -11.72
N ALA A 285 1.57 2.56 -12.99
CA ALA A 285 2.69 3.36 -13.44
C ALA A 285 2.34 3.89 -14.83
N GLU A 286 1.23 4.61 -14.94
CA GLU A 286 0.81 5.29 -16.15
C GLU A 286 0.48 6.75 -15.79
N GLY A 287 0.61 7.65 -16.77
CA GLY A 287 0.47 9.09 -16.55
C GLY A 287 -0.47 9.76 -17.54
N GLU A 288 -1.29 8.98 -18.24
CA GLU A 288 -2.23 9.49 -19.26
C GLU A 288 -3.68 9.39 -18.78
N TYR A 289 -4.03 8.39 -17.96
CA TYR A 289 -5.41 8.01 -17.68
C TYR A 289 -5.79 8.09 -16.20
N ARG A 290 -4.99 8.81 -15.40
CA ARG A 290 -5.24 9.05 -13.95
C ARG A 290 -5.39 7.76 -13.15
N ALA A 291 -4.66 6.69 -13.48
CA ALA A 291 -4.75 5.40 -12.79
C ALA A 291 -4.38 5.49 -11.31
N ASN A 292 -3.46 6.40 -10.95
CA ASN A 292 -3.12 6.69 -9.55
C ASN A 292 -4.21 7.46 -8.79
N GLN A 293 -5.32 7.83 -9.46
CA GLN A 293 -6.55 8.34 -8.84
C GLN A 293 -7.67 7.29 -8.90
N ARG A 294 -7.97 6.78 -10.10
CA ARG A 294 -9.13 5.91 -10.34
C ARG A 294 -8.98 4.51 -9.74
N LEU A 295 -7.77 3.92 -9.74
CA LEU A 295 -7.57 2.61 -9.10
C LEU A 295 -7.68 2.68 -7.57
N PRO A 296 -7.15 3.70 -6.87
CA PRO A 296 -7.43 3.88 -5.45
C PRO A 296 -8.89 4.12 -5.10
N GLU A 297 -9.65 4.82 -5.93
CA GLU A 297 -11.12 4.96 -5.77
C GLU A 297 -11.79 3.59 -5.88
N PHE A 298 -11.51 2.85 -6.95
CA PHE A 298 -12.03 1.49 -7.15
C PHE A 298 -11.61 0.52 -6.04
N ALA A 299 -10.36 0.59 -5.58
CA ALA A 299 -9.87 -0.24 -4.48
C ALA A 299 -10.61 0.04 -3.17
N HIS A 300 -10.96 1.30 -2.89
CA HIS A 300 -11.77 1.66 -1.72
C HIS A 300 -13.16 1.02 -1.79
N ASP A 301 -13.80 1.04 -2.96
CA ASP A 301 -15.09 0.37 -3.15
C ASP A 301 -14.99 -1.15 -2.95
N LEU A 302 -13.91 -1.78 -3.41
CA LEU A 302 -13.66 -3.21 -3.17
C LEU A 302 -13.44 -3.53 -1.68
N LEU A 303 -12.73 -2.68 -0.94
CA LEU A 303 -12.57 -2.83 0.51
C LEU A 303 -13.95 -2.87 1.20
N LEU A 304 -14.84 -1.94 0.83
CA LEU A 304 -16.17 -1.82 1.42
C LEU A 304 -17.13 -2.94 1.01
N THR A 305 -16.97 -3.48 -0.21
CA THR A 305 -18.00 -4.35 -0.80
C THR A 305 -17.59 -5.81 -0.99
N ARG A 306 -16.29 -6.13 -1.03
CA ARG A 306 -15.78 -7.47 -1.39
C ARG A 306 -14.87 -8.13 -0.36
N ASP A 307 -14.63 -7.50 0.79
CA ASP A 307 -13.79 -8.05 1.86
C ASP A 307 -12.44 -8.58 1.33
N VAL A 308 -11.78 -7.75 0.54
CA VAL A 308 -10.44 -7.99 -0.01
C VAL A 308 -9.43 -7.09 0.69
N ASN A 309 -8.13 -7.36 0.52
CA ASN A 309 -7.07 -6.42 0.87
C ASN A 309 -6.47 -5.83 -0.41
N CYS A 310 -6.40 -4.50 -0.50
CA CYS A 310 -5.89 -3.79 -1.68
C CYS A 310 -4.53 -3.17 -1.37
N GLU A 311 -3.48 -3.64 -2.05
CA GLU A 311 -2.12 -3.11 -1.93
C GLU A 311 -1.64 -2.51 -3.26
N PHE A 312 -0.72 -1.55 -3.19
CA PHE A 312 -0.28 -0.79 -4.36
C PHE A 312 1.22 -0.94 -4.63
N ALA A 313 1.55 -1.27 -5.87
CA ALA A 313 2.89 -1.11 -6.43
C ALA A 313 2.90 0.11 -7.36
N LEU A 314 3.63 1.15 -6.98
CA LEU A 314 3.46 2.50 -7.52
C LEU A 314 4.70 2.96 -8.29
N GLY A 315 4.53 3.31 -9.56
CA GLY A 315 5.49 4.09 -10.32
C GLY A 315 5.06 5.53 -10.47
N ARG A 316 6.01 6.43 -10.82
CA ARG A 316 5.68 7.83 -11.07
C ARG A 316 4.75 7.96 -12.28
N PRO A 317 3.65 8.75 -12.20
CA PRO A 317 2.69 8.95 -13.30
C PRO A 317 3.22 9.91 -14.36
N ILE A 318 4.45 9.67 -14.83
CA ILE A 318 5.15 10.47 -15.84
C ILE A 318 5.35 9.66 -17.11
N THR A 319 5.26 10.33 -18.25
CA THR A 319 5.50 9.74 -19.57
C THR A 319 6.98 9.78 -19.96
N GLU A 320 7.76 10.72 -19.44
CA GLU A 320 9.19 10.93 -19.69
C GLU A 320 9.88 11.46 -18.42
N GLY A 321 11.22 11.41 -18.38
CA GLY A 321 12.01 11.95 -17.26
C GLY A 321 12.49 10.93 -16.22
N GLU A 322 13.13 11.43 -15.17
CA GLU A 322 13.79 10.65 -14.14
C GLU A 322 12.79 9.85 -13.28
N GLY A 323 13.15 8.61 -12.95
CA GLY A 323 12.28 7.71 -12.17
C GLY A 323 11.12 7.13 -12.97
N ARG A 324 11.00 7.41 -14.28
CA ARG A 324 9.97 6.83 -15.16
C ARG A 324 10.00 5.29 -15.08
N HIS A 325 11.17 4.68 -14.98
CA HIS A 325 11.32 3.23 -15.02
C HIS A 325 11.16 2.54 -13.66
N ASN A 326 10.85 3.32 -12.62
CA ASN A 326 10.74 2.81 -11.29
C ASN A 326 9.28 2.47 -10.94
N ILE A 327 9.09 1.30 -10.32
CA ILE A 327 7.84 0.89 -9.68
C ILE A 327 8.24 0.34 -8.31
N GLU A 328 7.69 0.92 -7.26
CA GLU A 328 7.97 0.52 -5.89
C GLU A 328 6.96 -0.48 -5.36
N ASN A 329 7.34 -1.19 -4.31
CA ASN A 329 6.50 -2.16 -3.61
C ASN A 329 6.05 -3.37 -4.46
N LEU A 330 6.80 -3.78 -5.48
CA LEU A 330 6.46 -4.95 -6.32
C LEU A 330 6.49 -6.29 -5.56
N GLN A 331 7.14 -6.36 -4.40
CA GLN A 331 7.17 -7.54 -3.55
C GLN A 331 5.78 -8.01 -3.10
N ILE A 332 4.75 -7.14 -3.11
CA ILE A 332 3.36 -7.51 -2.80
C ILE A 332 2.83 -8.62 -3.71
N LEU A 333 3.40 -8.77 -4.92
CA LEU A 333 3.01 -9.81 -5.87
C LEU A 333 3.29 -11.23 -5.33
N ARG A 334 4.18 -11.38 -4.33
CA ARG A 334 4.39 -12.67 -3.67
C ARG A 334 3.13 -13.14 -2.93
N ASP A 335 2.34 -12.19 -2.45
CA ASP A 335 1.17 -12.43 -1.60
C ASP A 335 -0.15 -12.22 -2.33
N ALA A 336 -0.12 -11.46 -3.43
CA ALA A 336 -1.29 -11.19 -4.25
C ALA A 336 -1.97 -12.48 -4.71
N ASP A 337 -3.29 -12.51 -4.64
CA ASP A 337 -4.16 -13.49 -5.27
C ASP A 337 -4.62 -13.00 -6.65
N LEU A 338 -4.70 -11.68 -6.86
CA LEU A 338 -5.00 -11.03 -8.12
C LEU A 338 -4.06 -9.84 -8.36
N ALA A 339 -3.57 -9.66 -9.58
CA ALA A 339 -2.83 -8.47 -9.99
C ALA A 339 -3.59 -7.67 -11.05
N VAL A 340 -3.75 -6.38 -10.79
CA VAL A 340 -4.36 -5.40 -11.70
C VAL A 340 -3.26 -4.52 -12.27
N PHE A 341 -2.99 -4.62 -13.57
CA PHE A 341 -1.97 -3.82 -14.25
C PHE A 341 -2.64 -2.64 -14.96
N PHE A 342 -2.17 -1.44 -14.63
CA PHE A 342 -2.42 -0.22 -15.39
C PHE A 342 -1.10 0.54 -15.53
N VAL A 343 -0.23 -0.02 -16.37
CA VAL A 343 1.16 0.41 -16.54
C VAL A 343 1.43 0.72 -17.99
N ARG A 344 2.20 1.78 -18.26
CA ARG A 344 2.52 2.22 -19.62
C ARG A 344 4.03 2.30 -19.88
N ARG A 345 4.52 1.50 -20.84
CA ARG A 345 5.85 1.65 -21.48
C ARG A 345 7.02 1.79 -20.48
N ARG A 346 7.14 0.85 -19.52
CA ARG A 346 8.19 0.79 -18.51
C ARG A 346 9.19 -0.31 -18.87
N ALA A 347 10.49 0.01 -18.95
CA ALA A 347 11.55 -0.95 -18.68
C ALA A 347 11.78 -0.98 -17.17
N LEU A 348 11.95 -2.15 -16.56
CA LEU A 348 12.14 -2.28 -15.12
C LEU A 348 13.48 -2.91 -14.82
N GLU A 349 14.01 -2.73 -13.61
CA GLU A 349 15.12 -3.54 -13.12
C GLU A 349 14.81 -5.03 -13.29
N SER A 350 15.81 -5.82 -13.68
CA SER A 350 15.60 -7.24 -13.99
C SER A 350 14.94 -8.01 -12.85
N GLU A 351 15.32 -7.75 -11.60
CA GLU A 351 14.70 -8.37 -10.42
C GLU A 351 13.22 -7.96 -10.24
N LYS A 352 12.89 -6.68 -10.49
CA LYS A 352 11.52 -6.17 -10.43
C LYS A 352 10.64 -6.79 -11.53
N LEU A 353 11.16 -6.92 -12.75
CA LEU A 353 10.45 -7.61 -13.83
C LEU A 353 10.29 -9.11 -13.52
N GLU A 354 11.28 -9.73 -12.90
CA GLU A 354 11.22 -11.14 -12.50
C GLU A 354 10.15 -11.40 -11.43
N MET A 355 9.91 -10.46 -10.50
CA MET A 355 8.76 -10.57 -9.57
C MET A 355 7.43 -10.66 -10.31
N ILE A 356 7.26 -9.89 -11.40
CA ILE A 356 6.07 -9.94 -12.25
C ILE A 356 5.98 -11.26 -13.01
N ARG A 357 7.10 -11.75 -13.57
CA ARG A 357 7.15 -13.06 -14.24
C ARG A 357 6.81 -14.20 -13.30
N ASN A 358 7.37 -14.20 -12.09
CA ASN A 358 7.09 -15.20 -11.07
C ASN A 358 5.61 -15.21 -10.67
N TYR A 359 4.99 -14.03 -10.50
CA TYR A 359 3.56 -13.95 -10.25
C TYR A 359 2.74 -14.59 -11.36
N VAL A 360 2.97 -14.16 -12.61
CA VAL A 360 2.17 -14.62 -13.75
C VAL A 360 2.38 -16.12 -14.02
N THR A 361 3.62 -16.59 -13.93
CA THR A 361 3.96 -18.02 -14.15
C THR A 361 3.47 -18.94 -13.03
N SER A 362 3.16 -18.40 -11.84
CA SER A 362 2.48 -19.15 -10.78
C SER A 362 1.03 -19.51 -11.10
N GLY A 363 0.48 -18.96 -12.20
CA GLY A 363 -0.88 -19.23 -12.68
C GLY A 363 -1.97 -18.38 -12.04
N LYS A 364 -1.59 -17.44 -11.16
CA LYS A 364 -2.50 -16.49 -10.54
C LYS A 364 -3.09 -15.50 -11.57
N PRO A 365 -4.35 -15.07 -11.38
CA PRO A 365 -5.09 -14.30 -12.37
C PRO A 365 -4.59 -12.86 -12.56
N VAL A 366 -4.85 -12.31 -13.75
CA VAL A 366 -4.46 -10.94 -14.12
C VAL A 366 -5.66 -10.15 -14.64
N ILE A 367 -5.79 -8.88 -14.23
CA ILE A 367 -6.58 -7.88 -14.94
C ILE A 367 -5.63 -6.88 -15.60
N GLY A 368 -5.79 -6.64 -16.90
CA GLY A 368 -5.10 -5.58 -17.62
C GLY A 368 -6.08 -4.47 -18.03
N VAL A 369 -5.74 -3.22 -17.73
CA VAL A 369 -6.56 -2.05 -18.07
C VAL A 369 -5.79 -1.13 -19.02
N ARG A 370 -6.44 -0.68 -20.11
CA ARG A 370 -5.92 0.30 -21.07
C ARG A 370 -4.49 -0.02 -21.52
N THR A 371 -3.51 0.70 -20.96
CA THR A 371 -2.10 0.67 -21.35
C THR A 371 -1.39 -0.61 -20.92
N ALA A 372 -2.07 -1.47 -20.16
CA ALA A 372 -1.62 -2.82 -19.83
C ALA A 372 -1.12 -3.63 -21.04
N SER A 373 -1.75 -3.45 -22.20
CA SER A 373 -1.36 -4.05 -23.48
C SER A 373 0.02 -3.63 -24.00
N HIS A 374 0.68 -2.71 -23.31
CA HIS A 374 2.03 -2.30 -23.63
C HIS A 374 2.79 -1.82 -22.40
N SER A 375 2.53 -2.44 -21.24
CA SER A 375 3.17 -2.12 -19.97
C SER A 375 4.68 -2.18 -20.04
N PHE A 376 5.23 -3.29 -20.53
CA PHE A 376 6.67 -3.54 -20.50
C PHE A 376 7.33 -3.47 -21.88
N ALA A 377 6.64 -2.87 -22.85
CA ALA A 377 7.11 -2.65 -24.20
C ALA A 377 7.69 -1.22 -24.33
N ALA A 378 8.75 -0.90 -23.60
CA ALA A 378 9.35 0.44 -23.60
C ALA A 378 9.67 0.94 -25.03
N ARG A 379 9.55 2.26 -25.25
CA ARG A 379 9.85 2.93 -26.53
C ARG A 379 10.75 4.13 -26.27
N GLY A 380 11.51 4.55 -27.28
CA GLY A 380 12.45 5.66 -27.17
C GLY A 380 13.79 5.21 -26.60
N ASN A 381 14.52 6.11 -25.97
CA ASN A 381 15.83 5.87 -25.38
C ASN A 381 15.69 5.44 -23.91
N ILE A 382 16.37 4.36 -23.49
CA ILE A 382 16.35 3.85 -22.11
C ILE A 382 17.68 4.26 -21.43
N PRO A 383 17.65 5.02 -20.31
CA PRO A 383 18.86 5.35 -19.56
C PRO A 383 19.53 4.07 -19.02
N ARG A 384 20.85 3.94 -19.23
CA ARG A 384 21.66 2.84 -18.67
C ARG A 384 22.69 3.44 -17.70
N VAL A 385 22.71 2.95 -16.47
CA VAL A 385 23.53 3.49 -15.37
C VAL A 385 25.02 3.45 -15.69
N GLU A 386 25.49 2.47 -16.48
CA GLU A 386 26.93 2.25 -16.71
C GLU A 386 27.44 2.64 -18.11
N GLN A 387 26.59 2.87 -19.13
CA GLN A 387 27.06 3.07 -20.52
C GLN A 387 26.24 4.09 -21.36
N GLY A 388 25.57 5.04 -20.73
CA GLY A 388 24.85 6.11 -21.43
C GLY A 388 23.46 5.70 -21.95
N ILE A 389 22.99 6.40 -22.99
CA ILE A 389 21.61 6.32 -23.51
C ILE A 389 21.58 5.37 -24.73
N ASP A 390 20.78 4.29 -24.69
CA ASP A 390 20.58 3.36 -25.82
C ASP A 390 19.10 3.36 -26.27
N PRO A 391 18.77 3.32 -27.57
CA PRO A 391 17.41 3.03 -28.04
C PRO A 391 16.84 1.74 -27.45
N ALA A 392 15.54 1.74 -27.13
CA ALA A 392 14.78 0.67 -26.49
C ALA A 392 14.76 -0.67 -27.26
N MET A 393 15.24 -0.69 -28.50
CA MET A 393 15.38 -1.90 -29.33
C MET A 393 16.82 -2.48 -29.35
N GLY A 394 17.78 -1.91 -28.62
CA GLY A 394 19.13 -2.45 -28.46
C GLY A 394 19.18 -3.66 -27.52
N ARG A 395 20.15 -4.58 -27.72
CA ARG A 395 20.39 -5.72 -26.81
C ARG A 395 20.50 -5.19 -25.38
N ALA A 396 19.65 -5.74 -24.50
CA ALA A 396 19.53 -5.33 -23.10
C ALA A 396 20.90 -5.27 -22.42
N SER A 397 21.26 -4.12 -21.87
CA SER A 397 22.28 -4.03 -20.82
C SER A 397 21.76 -4.72 -19.56
N SER A 398 22.67 -5.21 -18.74
CA SER A 398 22.47 -5.93 -17.47
C SER A 398 21.50 -5.35 -16.43
N PHE A 399 21.03 -4.10 -16.55
CA PHE A 399 20.25 -3.43 -15.47
C PHE A 399 18.73 -3.35 -15.70
N LEU A 400 18.28 -2.80 -16.84
CA LEU A 400 16.85 -2.69 -17.16
C LEU A 400 16.43 -3.71 -18.23
N SER A 401 15.31 -4.37 -17.97
CA SER A 401 14.69 -5.39 -18.81
C SER A 401 13.30 -4.95 -19.27
N VAL A 402 12.87 -5.52 -20.40
CA VAL A 402 11.55 -5.31 -21.01
C VAL A 402 10.84 -6.64 -21.22
N TRP A 403 9.52 -6.60 -21.40
CA TRP A 403 8.72 -7.74 -21.82
C TRP A 403 7.68 -7.30 -22.87
N PRO A 404 8.12 -7.04 -24.11
CA PRO A 404 7.23 -6.59 -25.18
C PRO A 404 6.08 -7.56 -25.47
N GLU A 405 6.31 -8.84 -25.26
CA GLU A 405 5.36 -9.93 -25.52
C GLU A 405 4.33 -10.12 -24.40
N PHE A 406 4.35 -9.29 -23.34
CA PHE A 406 3.38 -9.41 -22.24
C PHE A 406 1.91 -9.38 -22.71
N ASP A 407 1.59 -8.51 -23.68
CA ASP A 407 0.25 -8.42 -24.27
C ASP A 407 -0.16 -9.72 -24.95
N GLU A 408 0.72 -10.29 -25.77
CA GLU A 408 0.49 -11.54 -26.49
C GLU A 408 0.40 -12.72 -25.53
N GLU A 409 1.42 -12.90 -24.68
CA GLU A 409 1.57 -14.09 -23.87
C GLU A 409 0.55 -14.16 -22.74
N ILE A 410 0.17 -13.02 -22.16
CA ILE A 410 -0.62 -12.96 -20.93
C ILE A 410 -2.04 -12.50 -21.23
N LEU A 411 -2.18 -11.33 -21.86
CA LEU A 411 -3.49 -10.73 -22.14
C LEU A 411 -4.16 -11.35 -23.38
N GLY A 412 -3.38 -11.96 -24.29
CA GLY A 412 -3.86 -12.49 -25.57
C GLY A 412 -4.13 -11.42 -26.62
N GLY A 413 -3.69 -10.18 -26.36
CA GLY A 413 -3.92 -9.01 -27.19
C GLY A 413 -3.00 -8.90 -28.40
N ASN A 414 -3.19 -7.81 -29.15
CA ASN A 414 -2.36 -7.44 -30.29
C ASN A 414 -2.38 -5.93 -30.49
N TYR A 415 -1.99 -5.18 -29.46
CA TYR A 415 -2.07 -3.72 -29.51
C TYR A 415 -1.18 -3.12 -30.62
N GLN A 416 -1.83 -2.48 -31.59
CA GLN A 416 -1.19 -1.86 -32.76
C GLN A 416 -1.34 -0.33 -32.80
N GLY A 417 -1.65 0.29 -31.66
CA GLY A 417 -1.96 1.72 -31.57
C GLY A 417 -3.46 1.99 -31.45
N HIS A 418 -3.88 3.20 -31.79
CA HIS A 418 -5.28 3.63 -31.69
C HIS A 418 -5.67 4.50 -32.89
N TYR A 419 -6.99 4.71 -33.09
CA TYR A 419 -7.53 5.52 -34.19
C TYR A 419 -7.49 7.05 -33.95
N GLY A 420 -6.72 7.50 -32.96
CA GLY A 420 -6.65 8.92 -32.58
C GLY A 420 -7.85 9.38 -31.74
N GLN A 421 -8.02 10.70 -31.64
CA GLN A 421 -9.15 11.33 -30.95
C GLN A 421 -10.45 11.11 -31.73
N ILE A 422 -11.53 10.80 -31.02
CA ILE A 422 -12.82 10.47 -31.62
C ILE A 422 -13.86 11.45 -31.09
N ASN A 423 -14.53 12.17 -31.99
CA ASN A 423 -15.61 13.07 -31.61
C ASN A 423 -16.85 12.24 -31.23
N GLY A 424 -17.38 12.42 -30.03
CA GLY A 424 -18.54 11.68 -29.51
C GLY A 424 -18.21 10.34 -28.83
N GLY A 425 -16.93 9.95 -28.75
CA GLY A 425 -16.51 8.70 -28.11
C GLY A 425 -16.69 7.46 -29.00
N CYS A 426 -16.54 6.29 -28.39
CA CYS A 426 -16.63 4.99 -29.04
C CYS A 426 -17.87 4.23 -28.55
N ASP A 427 -18.69 3.76 -29.49
CA ASP A 427 -19.85 2.93 -29.19
C ASP A 427 -19.40 1.52 -28.79
N ILE A 428 -19.63 1.17 -27.54
CA ILE A 428 -19.30 -0.14 -26.98
C ILE A 428 -20.54 -1.03 -27.05
N SER A 429 -20.40 -2.21 -27.64
CA SER A 429 -21.49 -3.17 -27.80
C SER A 429 -21.10 -4.55 -27.29
N VAL A 430 -22.09 -5.25 -26.72
CA VAL A 430 -21.96 -6.66 -26.34
C VAL A 430 -21.82 -7.52 -27.59
N VAL A 431 -20.90 -8.49 -27.56
CA VAL A 431 -20.79 -9.48 -28.64
C VAL A 431 -22.02 -10.41 -28.59
N PRO A 432 -22.73 -10.62 -29.71
CA PRO A 432 -23.92 -11.48 -29.71
C PRO A 432 -23.67 -12.86 -29.10
N GLY A 433 -24.53 -13.26 -28.17
CA GLY A 433 -24.42 -14.51 -27.41
C GLY A 433 -23.62 -14.41 -26.10
N MET A 434 -23.01 -13.26 -25.80
CA MET A 434 -22.29 -13.02 -24.54
C MET A 434 -23.13 -12.27 -23.49
N GLU A 435 -24.38 -11.92 -23.79
CA GLU A 435 -25.24 -11.08 -22.94
C GLU A 435 -25.38 -11.63 -21.51
N GLU A 436 -25.45 -12.96 -21.39
CA GLU A 436 -25.57 -13.67 -20.11
C GLU A 436 -24.22 -14.06 -19.48
N HIS A 437 -23.10 -13.59 -20.04
CA HIS A 437 -21.78 -13.89 -19.50
C HIS A 437 -21.62 -13.24 -18.11
N PRO A 438 -21.10 -13.95 -17.08
CA PRO A 438 -21.00 -13.39 -15.72
C PRO A 438 -20.27 -12.06 -15.60
N LEU A 439 -19.29 -11.82 -16.48
CA LEU A 439 -18.54 -10.55 -16.55
C LEU A 439 -19.39 -9.35 -17.02
N LEU A 440 -20.52 -9.58 -17.67
CA LEU A 440 -21.42 -8.55 -18.19
C LEU A 440 -22.65 -8.33 -17.29
N LYS A 441 -22.70 -8.92 -16.10
CA LYS A 441 -23.80 -8.68 -15.15
C LYS A 441 -23.91 -7.18 -14.83
N GLY A 442 -25.06 -6.58 -15.11
CA GLY A 442 -25.30 -5.14 -14.89
C GLY A 442 -24.69 -4.22 -15.95
N VAL A 443 -24.14 -4.78 -17.03
CA VAL A 443 -23.77 -4.01 -18.23
C VAL A 443 -25.02 -3.79 -19.06
N ASP A 444 -25.21 -2.59 -19.60
CA ASP A 444 -26.34 -2.29 -20.49
C ASP A 444 -26.26 -3.19 -21.73
N PRO A 445 -27.26 -4.05 -21.98
CA PRO A 445 -27.25 -4.95 -23.14
C PRO A 445 -27.29 -4.21 -24.48
N GLU A 446 -27.81 -2.97 -24.51
CA GLU A 446 -27.80 -2.12 -25.70
C GLU A 446 -26.45 -1.42 -25.93
N GLY A 447 -25.53 -1.53 -24.97
CA GLY A 447 -24.20 -0.94 -25.03
C GLY A 447 -24.11 0.43 -24.35
N PHE A 448 -22.93 1.05 -24.45
CA PHE A 448 -22.65 2.35 -23.84
C PHE A 448 -21.55 3.09 -24.61
N ILE A 449 -21.38 4.39 -24.34
CA ILE A 449 -20.37 5.22 -25.01
C ILE A 449 -19.16 5.38 -24.11
N SER A 450 -17.98 4.93 -24.56
CA SER A 450 -16.70 5.21 -23.91
C SER A 450 -16.07 6.47 -24.53
N PRO A 451 -15.76 7.54 -23.77
CA PRO A 451 -15.12 8.74 -24.31
C PRO A 451 -13.66 8.54 -24.75
N GLY A 452 -13.02 7.44 -24.38
CA GLY A 452 -11.62 7.20 -24.72
C GLY A 452 -11.37 6.77 -26.18
N THR A 453 -10.10 6.75 -26.58
CA THR A 453 -9.70 6.32 -27.94
C THR A 453 -9.95 4.84 -28.19
N LEU A 454 -10.27 4.45 -29.44
CA LEU A 454 -10.42 3.05 -29.85
C LEU A 454 -9.05 2.45 -30.22
N TYR A 455 -8.67 1.35 -29.54
CA TYR A 455 -7.42 0.63 -29.78
C TYR A 455 -7.55 -0.35 -30.94
N LYS A 456 -6.48 -0.48 -31.74
CA LYS A 456 -6.37 -1.43 -32.86
C LYS A 456 -5.88 -2.77 -32.32
N ASN A 457 -6.79 -3.72 -32.13
CA ASN A 457 -6.50 -4.99 -31.47
C ASN A 457 -6.68 -6.19 -32.41
N LYS A 458 -7.38 -6.06 -33.56
CA LYS A 458 -7.55 -7.18 -34.49
C LYS A 458 -6.29 -7.49 -35.32
N PRO A 459 -6.03 -8.78 -35.60
CA PRO A 459 -6.59 -9.95 -34.91
C PRO A 459 -5.98 -10.09 -33.51
N LEU A 460 -6.73 -10.63 -32.55
CA LEU A 460 -6.15 -11.05 -31.26
C LEU A 460 -5.17 -12.20 -31.49
N ARG A 461 -4.08 -12.27 -30.70
CA ARG A 461 -3.03 -13.30 -30.87
C ARG A 461 -3.34 -14.61 -30.18
N SER A 462 -4.24 -14.61 -29.19
CA SER A 462 -4.68 -15.83 -28.54
C SER A 462 -5.97 -16.36 -29.18
N GLU A 463 -5.92 -17.59 -29.70
CA GLU A 463 -7.11 -18.33 -30.14
C GLU A 463 -8.05 -18.69 -28.99
N ARG A 464 -7.58 -18.58 -27.74
CA ARG A 464 -8.35 -18.81 -26.52
C ARG A 464 -8.99 -17.54 -25.96
N ALA A 465 -8.80 -16.40 -26.63
CA ALA A 465 -9.45 -15.16 -26.23
C ALA A 465 -10.94 -15.20 -26.57
N GLN A 466 -11.79 -15.07 -25.56
CA GLN A 466 -13.23 -14.91 -25.69
C GLN A 466 -13.57 -13.42 -25.62
N VAL A 467 -13.90 -12.82 -26.76
CA VAL A 467 -14.30 -11.41 -26.84
C VAL A 467 -15.70 -11.24 -26.29
N LEU A 468 -15.86 -10.30 -25.37
CA LEU A 468 -17.12 -10.00 -24.69
C LEU A 468 -17.73 -8.69 -25.19
N LEU A 469 -16.87 -7.69 -25.41
CA LEU A 469 -17.28 -6.36 -25.88
C LEU A 469 -16.45 -5.94 -27.09
N THR A 470 -17.10 -5.21 -27.99
CA THR A 470 -16.47 -4.55 -29.13
C THR A 470 -16.71 -3.06 -29.11
N GLY A 471 -15.76 -2.28 -29.61
CA GLY A 471 -15.88 -0.85 -29.81
C GLY A 471 -16.01 -0.51 -31.29
N ASN A 472 -16.87 0.44 -31.60
CA ASN A 472 -17.17 0.89 -32.95
C ASN A 472 -17.01 2.41 -33.06
N ILE A 473 -16.49 2.87 -34.20
CA ILE A 473 -16.44 4.28 -34.58
C ILE A 473 -16.77 4.45 -36.06
N PRO A 474 -17.27 5.62 -36.50
CA PRO A 474 -17.63 5.84 -37.90
C PRO A 474 -16.46 5.57 -38.87
N GLY A 475 -16.72 4.76 -39.89
CA GLY A 475 -15.78 4.53 -40.99
C GLY A 475 -14.58 3.63 -40.67
N GLN A 476 -14.53 3.01 -39.49
CA GLN A 476 -13.49 2.04 -39.12
C GLN A 476 -14.07 0.66 -38.81
N PRO A 477 -13.27 -0.41 -38.93
CA PRO A 477 -13.67 -1.72 -38.44
C PRO A 477 -13.91 -1.71 -36.93
N SER A 478 -14.88 -2.51 -36.48
CA SER A 478 -15.08 -2.83 -35.07
C SER A 478 -13.82 -3.48 -34.47
N GLU A 479 -13.49 -3.19 -33.21
CA GLU A 479 -12.33 -3.75 -32.50
C GLU A 479 -12.75 -4.41 -31.16
N PRO A 480 -12.10 -5.51 -30.72
CA PRO A 480 -12.27 -6.04 -29.37
C PRO A 480 -11.83 -5.00 -28.35
N VAL A 481 -12.65 -4.76 -27.35
CA VAL A 481 -12.32 -3.83 -26.26
C VAL A 481 -12.36 -4.47 -24.88
N CYS A 482 -13.00 -5.63 -24.71
CA CYS A 482 -12.92 -6.43 -23.50
C CYS A 482 -13.00 -7.92 -23.83
N TRP A 483 -12.09 -8.71 -23.26
CA TRP A 483 -12.05 -10.16 -23.47
C TRP A 483 -11.45 -10.90 -22.28
N LEU A 484 -11.83 -12.18 -22.18
CA LEU A 484 -11.23 -13.16 -21.29
C LEU A 484 -10.20 -13.98 -22.08
N ASN A 485 -9.02 -14.22 -21.53
CA ASN A 485 -7.99 -15.07 -22.13
C ASN A 485 -7.49 -16.13 -21.16
N ARG A 486 -7.58 -17.40 -21.55
CA ARG A 486 -6.92 -18.51 -20.85
C ARG A 486 -5.54 -18.75 -21.46
N ASN A 487 -4.55 -18.07 -20.92
CA ASN A 487 -3.17 -18.18 -21.38
C ASN A 487 -2.49 -19.48 -20.91
N LYS A 488 -1.20 -19.64 -21.18
CA LYS A 488 -0.44 -20.85 -20.83
C LYS A 488 -0.28 -21.06 -19.32
N TYR A 489 -0.39 -20.00 -18.51
CA TYR A 489 -0.17 -20.06 -17.06
C TYR A 489 -1.48 -20.00 -16.27
N GLY A 490 -2.40 -19.10 -16.66
CA GLY A 490 -3.60 -18.82 -15.90
C GLY A 490 -4.63 -18.02 -16.69
N MET A 491 -5.50 -17.31 -15.96
CA MET A 491 -6.58 -16.54 -16.54
C MET A 491 -6.25 -15.04 -16.54
N ALA A 492 -6.51 -14.37 -17.66
CA ALA A 492 -6.40 -12.92 -17.76
C ALA A 492 -7.72 -12.34 -18.27
N ILE A 493 -8.15 -11.23 -17.69
CA ILE A 493 -9.17 -10.36 -18.28
C ILE A 493 -8.47 -9.08 -18.73
N TYR A 494 -8.71 -8.67 -19.97
CA TYR A 494 -8.21 -7.40 -20.46
C TYR A 494 -9.36 -6.53 -20.93
N THR A 495 -9.26 -5.24 -20.64
CA THR A 495 -10.09 -4.21 -21.26
C THR A 495 -9.22 -3.07 -21.79
N SER A 496 -9.44 -2.68 -23.05
CA SER A 496 -8.85 -1.45 -23.60
C SER A 496 -9.64 -0.21 -23.19
N LEU A 497 -10.72 -0.35 -22.43
CA LEU A 497 -11.42 0.75 -21.74
C LEU A 497 -10.70 1.08 -20.43
N GLY A 498 -11.03 2.23 -19.83
CA GLY A 498 -10.37 2.75 -18.62
C GLY A 498 -9.80 4.15 -18.79
N HIS A 499 -10.34 4.95 -19.72
CA HIS A 499 -10.22 6.40 -19.67
C HIS A 499 -10.76 6.91 -18.33
N TRP A 500 -10.29 8.06 -17.82
CA TRP A 500 -10.73 8.53 -16.50
C TRP A 500 -12.25 8.75 -16.41
N ASP A 501 -12.90 9.12 -17.50
CA ASP A 501 -14.36 9.26 -17.59
C ASP A 501 -15.10 7.91 -17.75
N ASP A 502 -14.41 6.83 -18.18
CA ASP A 502 -15.04 5.50 -18.21
C ASP A 502 -15.45 5.07 -16.80
N TRP A 503 -14.71 5.51 -15.77
CA TRP A 503 -15.00 5.22 -14.36
C TRP A 503 -16.28 5.86 -13.83
N GLU A 504 -16.91 6.75 -14.59
CA GLU A 504 -18.22 7.35 -14.25
C GLU A 504 -19.38 6.58 -14.92
N ILE A 505 -19.08 5.60 -15.77
CA ILE A 505 -20.05 4.79 -16.48
C ILE A 505 -20.33 3.52 -15.65
N GLU A 506 -21.57 3.35 -15.21
CA GLU A 506 -22.01 2.19 -14.41
C GLU A 506 -21.66 0.85 -15.08
N SER A 507 -21.86 0.74 -16.39
CA SER A 507 -21.48 -0.46 -17.15
C SER A 507 -19.99 -0.78 -17.04
N PHE A 508 -19.11 0.22 -17.09
CA PHE A 508 -17.66 0.01 -16.94
C PHE A 508 -17.28 -0.34 -15.50
N GLN A 509 -17.87 0.33 -14.51
CA GLN A 509 -17.71 -0.03 -13.10
C GLN A 509 -18.11 -1.49 -12.84
N ASN A 510 -19.24 -1.93 -13.39
CA ASN A 510 -19.73 -3.31 -13.30
C ASN A 510 -18.76 -4.29 -13.97
N ILE A 511 -18.20 -3.98 -15.14
CA ILE A 511 -17.16 -4.82 -15.77
C ILE A 511 -15.96 -5.01 -14.85
N MET A 512 -15.47 -3.92 -14.24
CA MET A 512 -14.31 -3.98 -13.35
C MET A 512 -14.59 -4.79 -12.08
N ILE A 513 -15.74 -4.57 -11.43
CA ILE A 513 -16.17 -5.33 -10.25
C ILE A 513 -16.37 -6.80 -10.59
N ASN A 514 -17.10 -7.11 -11.66
CA ASN A 514 -17.35 -8.49 -12.09
C ASN A 514 -16.05 -9.21 -12.46
N SER A 515 -15.06 -8.49 -13.01
CA SER A 515 -13.74 -9.06 -13.31
C SER A 515 -13.02 -9.52 -12.05
N VAL A 516 -13.09 -8.74 -10.97
CA VAL A 516 -12.55 -9.13 -9.66
C VAL A 516 -13.32 -10.34 -9.12
N ASP A 517 -14.65 -10.27 -9.10
CA ASP A 517 -15.51 -11.34 -8.58
C ASP A 517 -15.28 -12.67 -9.32
N TYR A 518 -15.17 -12.61 -10.65
CA TYR A 518 -14.95 -13.77 -11.49
C TYR A 518 -13.58 -14.41 -11.28
N LEU A 519 -12.51 -13.61 -11.17
CA LEU A 519 -11.15 -14.13 -11.05
C LEU A 519 -10.79 -14.60 -9.64
N LEU A 520 -11.40 -14.01 -8.61
CA LEU A 520 -11.22 -14.41 -7.21
C LEU A 520 -12.32 -15.36 -6.71
N GLU A 521 -13.26 -15.75 -7.57
CA GLU A 521 -14.42 -16.58 -7.25
C GLU A 521 -15.25 -16.03 -6.07
N ILE A 522 -15.31 -14.70 -5.95
CA ILE A 522 -16.08 -14.03 -4.90
C ILE A 522 -17.56 -14.14 -5.25
N LYS A 523 -18.33 -14.74 -4.35
CA LYS A 523 -19.79 -14.80 -4.50
C LYS A 523 -20.38 -13.41 -4.26
N SER A 524 -21.20 -12.93 -5.19
CA SER A 524 -21.98 -11.71 -4.96
C SER A 524 -22.80 -11.86 -3.68
N LYS A 525 -22.63 -10.92 -2.74
CA LYS A 525 -23.41 -10.85 -1.50
C LYS A 525 -24.90 -10.63 -1.77
#